data_AF-A0A6B3E7D3-F1
#
_entry.id   AF-A0A6B3E7D3-F1
#
_cell.length_a   1.000
_cell.length_b   1.000
_cell.length_c   1.000
_cell.angle_alpha   90.00
_cell.angle_beta   90.00
_cell.angle_gamma   90.00
#
_symmetry.space_group_name_H-M   'P 1'
#
loop_
_entity.id
_entity.type
_entity.pdbx_description
1 polymer ?
#
loop_
_entity_poly.entity_id
_entity_poly.type
_entity_poly.pdbx_seq_one_letter_code
_entity_poly.pdbx_strand_id
1 'polypeptide(L)'
;RHGGVRWSLAEARDLARDAAVGSPGLGDELRRRDGHVPLLRLPLPAEGTAPDGYDTVVVLPLRDGVAEDLVGRLLAAVDDALLLTLSGLDEIVIETPDAVRTLSRSQHGPYVHVDDSAHGTNRWRTVARHGPVEPALLVGRPLEERLRPHWSVTWAVPVDAEGAPVRPRTAPVVHAPTPTDEPLGVPALLIASLPLDTTRRHPAPGPLTDFLVQRAADAYAELLADWQPVSTATIALVPGPLGKGELDGALRAAILERLPRVAFLEPAA
;
A
#
# COMPACT_ATOMS: atom_id res chain seq x y z
N ARG A 1 -15.35 -23.98 8.29
CA ARG A 1 -16.64 -23.36 7.88
C ARG A 1 -16.48 -23.02 6.40
N HIS A 2 -17.09 -23.80 5.52
CA HIS A 2 -17.10 -23.51 4.08
C HIS A 2 -18.37 -22.70 3.79
N GLY A 3 -18.22 -21.58 3.08
CA GLY A 3 -19.33 -20.73 2.70
C GLY A 3 -18.77 -19.47 2.04
N GLY A 4 -19.29 -19.15 0.86
CA GLY A 4 -18.96 -17.91 0.16
C GLY A 4 -20.11 -16.92 0.25
N VAL A 5 -19.79 -15.65 -0.02
CA VAL A 5 -20.79 -14.59 -0.17
C VAL A 5 -20.63 -13.93 -1.53
N ARG A 6 -21.76 -13.61 -2.15
CA ARG A 6 -21.81 -12.86 -3.41
C ARG A 6 -22.80 -11.72 -3.29
N TRP A 7 -22.67 -10.76 -4.21
CA TRP A 7 -23.57 -9.63 -4.32
C TRP A 7 -24.10 -9.55 -5.75
N SER A 8 -25.39 -9.26 -5.87
CA SER A 8 -26.08 -9.14 -7.16
C SER A 8 -27.08 -8.00 -7.06
N LEU A 9 -26.90 -6.97 -7.89
CA LEU A 9 -27.79 -5.80 -7.88
C LEU A 9 -29.21 -6.16 -8.33
N ALA A 10 -29.34 -7.09 -9.27
CA ALA A 10 -30.64 -7.57 -9.73
C ALA A 10 -31.39 -8.27 -8.60
N GLU A 11 -30.78 -9.28 -7.97
CA GLU A 11 -31.41 -10.03 -6.88
C GLU A 11 -31.65 -9.18 -5.65
N ALA A 12 -30.73 -8.25 -5.31
CA ALA A 12 -30.95 -7.30 -4.23
C ALA A 12 -32.18 -6.41 -4.47
N ARG A 13 -32.45 -6.03 -5.73
CA ARG A 13 -33.66 -5.28 -6.10
C ARG A 13 -34.92 -6.12 -6.05
N ASP A 14 -34.86 -7.39 -6.43
CA ASP A 14 -35.99 -8.32 -6.34
C ASP A 14 -36.35 -8.54 -4.86
N LEU A 15 -35.38 -8.91 -4.02
CA LEU A 15 -35.58 -9.11 -2.59
C LEU A 15 -36.12 -7.87 -1.88
N ALA A 16 -35.64 -6.67 -2.24
CA ALA A 16 -36.15 -5.44 -1.68
C ALA A 16 -37.61 -5.16 -2.09
N ARG A 17 -37.97 -5.45 -3.36
CA ARG A 17 -39.36 -5.31 -3.85
C ARG A 17 -40.29 -6.31 -3.17
N ASP A 18 -39.87 -7.55 -3.02
CA ASP A 18 -40.65 -8.59 -2.34
C ASP A 18 -40.88 -8.22 -0.87
N ALA A 19 -39.84 -7.74 -0.17
CA ALA A 19 -39.96 -7.27 1.21
C ALA A 19 -40.87 -6.03 1.35
N ALA A 20 -40.91 -5.16 0.33
CA ALA A 20 -41.75 -3.97 0.33
C ALA A 20 -43.26 -4.29 0.29
N VAL A 21 -43.66 -5.47 -0.19
CA VAL A 21 -45.07 -5.93 -0.14
C VAL A 21 -45.59 -5.96 1.31
N GLY A 22 -44.73 -6.36 2.26
CA GLY A 22 -45.05 -6.39 3.69
C GLY A 22 -44.67 -5.13 4.47
N SER A 23 -44.10 -4.12 3.82
CA SER A 23 -43.59 -2.91 4.48
C SER A 23 -43.81 -1.66 3.62
N PRO A 24 -44.94 -0.94 3.82
CA PRO A 24 -45.27 0.26 3.05
C PRO A 24 -44.17 1.33 3.08
N GLY A 25 -43.54 1.55 4.23
CA GLY A 25 -42.43 2.51 4.37
C GLY A 25 -41.21 2.14 3.54
N LEU A 26 -40.91 0.85 3.37
CA LEU A 26 -39.85 0.39 2.47
C LEU A 26 -40.24 0.60 1.00
N GLY A 27 -41.50 0.36 0.64
CA GLY A 27 -42.01 0.62 -0.71
C GLY A 27 -41.92 2.12 -1.10
N ASP A 28 -42.25 3.01 -0.16
CA ASP A 28 -42.11 4.46 -0.34
C ASP A 28 -40.64 4.87 -0.49
N GLU A 29 -39.76 4.29 0.33
CA GLU A 29 -38.31 4.51 0.25
C GLU A 29 -37.73 4.07 -1.10
N LEU A 30 -38.09 2.87 -1.57
CA LEU A 30 -37.61 2.32 -2.84
C LEU A 30 -38.06 3.19 -4.02
N ARG A 31 -39.32 3.65 -4.01
CA ARG A 31 -39.81 4.60 -5.02
C ARG A 31 -39.05 5.91 -4.97
N ARG A 32 -38.82 6.47 -3.78
CA ARG A 32 -38.06 7.73 -3.62
C ARG A 32 -36.62 7.60 -4.11
N ARG A 33 -36.03 6.40 -4.03
CA ARG A 33 -34.67 6.10 -4.48
C ARG A 33 -34.60 5.50 -5.89
N ASP A 34 -35.68 5.54 -6.68
CA ASP A 34 -35.71 4.95 -8.03
C ASP A 34 -35.23 3.49 -8.07
N GLY A 35 -35.58 2.71 -7.05
CA GLY A 35 -35.19 1.29 -6.94
C GLY A 35 -33.71 1.07 -6.63
N HIS A 36 -32.96 2.09 -6.21
CA HIS A 36 -31.60 1.93 -5.72
C HIS A 36 -31.58 1.26 -4.34
N VAL A 37 -30.83 0.16 -4.25
CA VAL A 37 -30.62 -0.63 -3.02
C VAL A 37 -29.15 -0.57 -2.59
N PRO A 38 -28.85 -0.67 -1.29
CA PRO A 38 -27.48 -0.71 -0.81
C PRO A 38 -26.85 -2.08 -1.10
N LEU A 39 -26.35 -2.27 -2.33
CA LEU A 39 -25.85 -3.56 -2.86
C LEU A 39 -24.98 -4.32 -1.86
N LEU A 40 -23.93 -3.67 -1.33
CA LEU A 40 -22.96 -4.30 -0.43
C LEU A 40 -23.50 -4.66 0.97
N ARG A 41 -24.78 -4.39 1.24
CA ARG A 41 -25.44 -4.72 2.52
C ARG A 41 -26.40 -5.92 2.43
N LEU A 42 -26.60 -6.49 1.24
CA LEU A 42 -27.44 -7.66 1.03
C LEU A 42 -26.60 -8.82 0.45
N PRO A 43 -25.82 -9.51 1.31
CA PRO A 43 -25.05 -10.67 0.88
C PRO A 43 -25.97 -11.85 0.58
N LEU A 44 -25.66 -12.56 -0.49
CA LEU A 44 -26.28 -13.82 -0.89
C LEU A 44 -25.26 -14.95 -0.72
N PRO A 45 -25.70 -16.20 -0.51
CA PRO A 45 -24.79 -17.34 -0.54
C PRO A 45 -24.13 -17.42 -1.92
N ALA A 46 -22.80 -17.50 -1.94
CA ALA A 46 -22.06 -17.86 -3.14
C ALA A 46 -21.87 -19.37 -3.22
N GLU A 47 -21.95 -19.88 -4.44
CA GLU A 47 -21.61 -21.25 -4.77
C GLU A 47 -20.13 -21.35 -5.18
N GLY A 48 -19.59 -22.57 -5.11
CA GLY A 48 -18.21 -22.86 -5.49
C GLY A 48 -17.24 -22.93 -4.32
N THR A 49 -16.03 -23.37 -4.64
CA THR A 49 -14.89 -23.47 -3.72
C THR A 49 -13.69 -22.76 -4.33
N ALA A 50 -12.74 -22.38 -3.47
CA ALA A 50 -11.45 -21.91 -3.98
C ALA A 50 -10.78 -23.00 -4.83
N PRO A 51 -10.02 -22.63 -5.89
CA PRO A 51 -9.24 -23.61 -6.66
C PRO A 51 -8.26 -24.38 -5.78
N ASP A 52 -7.86 -25.57 -6.23
CA ASP A 52 -6.87 -26.39 -5.53
C ASP A 52 -5.59 -25.58 -5.27
N GLY A 53 -5.10 -25.65 -4.02
CA GLY A 53 -3.94 -24.88 -3.58
C GLY A 53 -4.25 -23.49 -2.99
N TYR A 54 -5.52 -23.04 -3.04
CA TYR A 54 -5.93 -21.76 -2.45
C TYR A 54 -6.96 -21.92 -1.34
N ASP A 55 -6.81 -21.15 -0.27
CA ASP A 55 -7.80 -21.09 0.82
C ASP A 55 -8.98 -20.16 0.52
N THR A 56 -8.79 -19.19 -0.37
CA THR A 56 -9.77 -18.12 -0.66
C THR A 56 -9.77 -17.77 -2.14
N VAL A 57 -10.95 -17.48 -2.69
CA VAL A 57 -11.14 -16.98 -4.04
C VAL A 57 -12.04 -15.74 -4.02
N VAL A 58 -11.71 -14.74 -4.83
CA VAL A 58 -12.53 -13.56 -5.06
C VAL A 58 -12.81 -13.46 -6.55
N VAL A 59 -14.09 -13.50 -6.93
CA VAL A 59 -14.53 -13.40 -8.32
C VAL A 59 -15.14 -12.02 -8.55
N LEU A 60 -14.58 -11.27 -9.49
CA LEU A 60 -15.05 -9.93 -9.86
C LEU A 60 -15.45 -9.91 -11.35
N PRO A 61 -16.74 -10.13 -11.67
CA PRO A 61 -17.22 -10.03 -13.04
C PRO A 61 -16.99 -8.62 -13.59
N LEU A 62 -16.35 -8.53 -14.76
CA LEU A 62 -16.10 -7.26 -15.43
C LEU A 62 -17.35 -6.80 -16.17
N ARG A 63 -17.66 -5.51 -16.06
CA ARG A 63 -18.92 -4.93 -16.55
C ARG A 63 -19.00 -4.80 -18.08
N ASP A 64 -17.86 -4.54 -18.72
CA ASP A 64 -17.74 -4.18 -20.14
C ASP A 64 -16.27 -4.23 -20.57
N GLY A 65 -16.01 -4.12 -21.87
CA GLY A 65 -14.65 -4.10 -22.43
C GLY A 65 -13.78 -2.94 -21.92
N VAL A 66 -14.37 -1.82 -21.49
CA VAL A 66 -13.60 -0.71 -20.88
C VAL A 66 -13.04 -1.13 -19.52
N ALA A 67 -13.81 -1.90 -18.74
CA ALA A 67 -13.33 -2.49 -17.49
C ALA A 67 -12.24 -3.55 -17.74
N GLU A 68 -12.37 -4.37 -18.79
CA GLU A 68 -11.33 -5.31 -19.22
C GLU A 68 -10.01 -4.60 -19.55
N ASP A 69 -10.06 -3.57 -20.39
CA ASP A 69 -8.89 -2.76 -20.73
C ASP A 69 -8.25 -2.11 -19.49
N LEU A 70 -9.07 -1.63 -18.55
CA LEU A 70 -8.57 -1.05 -17.30
C LEU A 70 -7.88 -2.10 -16.44
N VAL A 71 -8.47 -3.28 -16.26
CA VAL A 71 -7.87 -4.38 -15.49
C VAL A 71 -6.56 -4.81 -16.13
N GLY A 72 -6.51 -4.96 -17.46
CA GLY A 72 -5.27 -5.26 -18.17
C GLY A 72 -4.16 -4.26 -17.86
N ARG A 73 -4.46 -2.95 -17.88
CA ARG A 73 -3.49 -1.90 -17.50
C ARG A 73 -3.08 -1.97 -16.03
N LEU A 74 -4.02 -2.23 -15.11
CA LEU A 74 -3.72 -2.33 -13.68
C LEU A 74 -2.85 -3.55 -13.35
N LEU A 75 -3.11 -4.70 -13.98
CA LEU A 75 -2.28 -5.90 -13.86
C LEU A 75 -0.87 -5.68 -14.42
N ALA A 76 -0.77 -5.00 -15.57
CA ALA A 76 0.52 -4.63 -16.16
C ALA A 76 1.31 -3.64 -15.28
N ALA A 77 0.63 -2.78 -14.52
CA ALA A 77 1.23 -1.80 -13.64
C ALA A 77 1.69 -2.34 -12.27
N VAL A 78 1.46 -3.64 -11.97
CA VAL A 78 1.96 -4.26 -10.74
C VAL A 78 3.49 -4.21 -10.72
N ASP A 79 4.03 -3.68 -9.62
CA ASP A 79 5.46 -3.51 -9.38
C ASP A 79 5.89 -4.11 -8.03
N ASP A 80 7.19 -4.04 -7.76
CA ASP A 80 7.84 -4.55 -6.56
C ASP A 80 7.24 -4.00 -5.26
N ALA A 81 6.62 -2.80 -5.29
CA ALA A 81 6.09 -2.17 -4.09
C ALA A 81 5.04 -3.06 -3.43
N LEU A 82 4.27 -3.85 -4.19
CA LEU A 82 3.24 -4.72 -3.62
C LEU A 82 3.84 -5.81 -2.72
N LEU A 83 4.94 -6.45 -3.12
CA LEU A 83 5.64 -7.47 -2.33
C LEU A 83 6.46 -6.88 -1.17
N LEU A 84 6.91 -5.62 -1.31
CA LEU A 84 7.56 -4.87 -0.23
C LEU A 84 6.55 -4.40 0.83
N THR A 85 5.34 -4.03 0.40
CA THR A 85 4.24 -3.60 1.27
C THR A 85 3.60 -4.77 1.99
N LEU A 86 3.30 -5.86 1.28
CA LEU A 86 2.62 -7.03 1.82
C LEU A 86 3.66 -8.08 2.22
N SER A 87 4.34 -7.84 3.34
CA SER A 87 5.40 -8.73 3.86
C SER A 87 4.95 -10.17 4.14
N GLY A 88 3.64 -10.44 4.21
CA GLY A 88 3.08 -11.79 4.32
C GLY A 88 2.91 -12.53 2.98
N LEU A 89 3.14 -11.88 1.84
CA LEU A 89 3.05 -12.51 0.51
C LEU A 89 4.44 -12.87 -0.01
N ASP A 90 4.67 -14.15 -0.33
CA ASP A 90 5.95 -14.58 -0.92
C ASP A 90 5.93 -14.55 -2.46
N GLU A 91 4.76 -14.65 -3.06
CA GLU A 91 4.60 -14.72 -4.51
C GLU A 91 3.31 -14.04 -4.98
N ILE A 92 3.35 -13.46 -6.18
CA ILE A 92 2.22 -12.98 -6.95
C ILE A 92 2.30 -13.60 -8.34
N VAL A 93 1.26 -14.35 -8.72
CA VAL A 93 1.10 -14.88 -10.07
C VAL A 93 -0.01 -14.09 -10.77
N ILE A 94 0.34 -13.47 -11.88
CA ILE A 94 -0.57 -12.74 -12.76
C ILE A 94 -0.75 -13.57 -14.02
N GLU A 95 -1.91 -14.20 -14.15
CA GLU A 95 -2.29 -14.97 -15.33
C GLU A 95 -3.30 -14.18 -16.15
N THR A 96 -2.98 -13.95 -17.42
CA THR A 96 -3.85 -13.36 -18.43
C THR A 96 -4.01 -14.35 -19.59
N PRO A 97 -4.97 -14.14 -20.52
CA PRO A 97 -5.09 -15.00 -21.71
C PRO A 97 -3.80 -15.09 -22.54
N ASP A 98 -2.94 -14.08 -22.47
CA ASP A 98 -1.76 -13.95 -23.31
C ASP A 98 -0.46 -14.41 -22.62
N ALA A 99 -0.39 -14.36 -21.29
CA ALA A 99 0.85 -14.61 -20.55
C ALA A 99 0.64 -14.95 -19.07
N VAL A 100 1.68 -15.56 -18.49
CA VAL A 100 1.83 -15.72 -17.04
C VAL A 100 3.06 -14.92 -16.61
N ARG A 101 2.89 -14.01 -15.65
CA ARG A 101 3.96 -13.26 -14.99
C ARG A 101 3.96 -13.58 -13.51
N THR A 102 5.10 -14.06 -13.02
CA THR A 102 5.34 -14.32 -11.60
C THR A 102 6.29 -13.27 -11.02
N LEU A 103 5.95 -12.76 -9.84
CA LEU A 103 6.82 -11.96 -8.99
C LEU A 103 6.99 -12.72 -7.67
N SER A 104 8.23 -12.97 -7.24
CA SER A 104 8.52 -13.61 -5.95
C SER A 104 9.46 -12.78 -5.09
N ARG A 105 9.27 -12.84 -3.78
CA ARG A 105 10.11 -12.15 -2.80
C ARG A 105 10.98 -13.13 -2.03
N SER A 106 12.25 -12.80 -1.87
CA SER A 106 13.17 -13.54 -1.01
C SER A 106 14.12 -12.60 -0.25
N GLN A 107 14.67 -13.08 0.88
CA GLN A 107 15.67 -12.34 1.65
C GLN A 107 17.07 -12.88 1.34
N HIS A 108 17.99 -12.01 0.94
CA HIS A 108 19.38 -12.33 0.65
C HIS A 108 20.32 -11.37 1.39
N GLY A 109 20.76 -11.77 2.59
CA GLY A 109 21.59 -10.92 3.44
C GLY A 109 20.87 -9.60 3.77
N PRO A 110 21.45 -8.41 3.50
CA PRO A 110 20.81 -7.13 3.77
C PRO A 110 19.81 -6.70 2.69
N TYR A 111 19.59 -7.52 1.65
CA TYR A 111 18.73 -7.19 0.52
C TYR A 111 17.47 -8.06 0.49
N VAL A 112 16.34 -7.42 0.24
CA VAL A 112 15.13 -8.08 -0.26
C VAL A 112 15.28 -8.17 -1.78
N HIS A 113 15.15 -9.36 -2.34
CA HIS A 113 15.08 -9.55 -3.78
C HIS A 113 13.63 -9.67 -4.19
N VAL A 114 13.29 -9.00 -5.29
CA VAL A 114 12.03 -9.21 -6.02
C VAL A 114 12.41 -9.74 -7.38
N ASP A 115 12.14 -11.03 -7.60
CA ASP A 115 12.36 -11.70 -8.88
C ASP A 115 11.10 -11.59 -9.72
N ASP A 116 11.14 -10.81 -10.79
CA ASP A 116 10.05 -10.65 -11.73
C ASP A 116 10.38 -11.36 -13.04
N SER A 117 9.60 -12.38 -13.37
CA SER A 117 9.73 -13.14 -14.64
C SER A 117 9.74 -12.26 -15.90
N ALA A 118 9.15 -11.06 -15.86
CA ALA A 118 9.12 -10.12 -16.98
C ALA A 118 10.23 -9.06 -16.96
N HIS A 119 10.78 -8.73 -15.78
CA HIS A 119 11.69 -7.58 -15.61
C HIS A 119 13.02 -7.92 -14.94
N GLY A 120 13.25 -9.19 -14.59
CA GLY A 120 14.43 -9.67 -13.89
C GLY A 120 14.38 -9.39 -12.38
N THR A 121 15.52 -9.61 -11.72
CA THR A 121 15.67 -9.43 -10.28
C THR A 121 15.96 -7.98 -9.93
N ASN A 122 15.16 -7.40 -9.05
CA ASN A 122 15.44 -6.11 -8.41
C ASN A 122 15.87 -6.34 -6.95
N ARG A 123 16.97 -5.69 -6.55
CA ARG A 123 17.51 -5.79 -5.20
C ARG A 123 17.16 -4.54 -4.41
N TRP A 124 16.61 -4.72 -3.22
CA TRP A 124 16.13 -3.64 -2.36
C TRP A 124 16.82 -3.71 -1.01
N ARG A 125 17.43 -2.61 -0.59
CA ARG A 125 17.82 -2.44 0.80
C ARG A 125 16.64 -1.84 1.55
N THR A 126 16.25 -2.49 2.65
CA THR A 126 15.05 -2.11 3.39
C THR A 126 15.35 -1.92 4.86
N VAL A 127 14.67 -0.97 5.49
CA VAL A 127 14.53 -0.93 6.95
C VAL A 127 13.05 -0.88 7.28
N ALA A 128 12.62 -1.72 8.21
CA ALA A 128 11.25 -1.75 8.71
C ALA A 128 11.25 -1.53 10.22
N ARG A 129 10.34 -0.69 10.69
CA ARG A 129 10.09 -0.43 12.10
C ARG A 129 8.61 -0.47 12.37
N HIS A 130 8.23 -1.01 13.51
CA HIS A 130 6.85 -1.10 13.95
C HIS A 130 6.79 -1.04 15.47
N GLY A 131 5.60 -0.75 16.00
CA GLY A 131 5.39 -0.72 17.43
C GLY A 131 3.96 -0.36 17.80
N PRO A 132 3.65 -0.32 19.10
CA PRO A 132 2.35 0.15 19.56
C PRO A 132 2.19 1.66 19.35
N VAL A 133 0.96 2.09 19.10
CA VAL A 133 0.57 3.51 19.07
C VAL A 133 0.02 3.89 20.43
N GLU A 134 0.52 4.99 20.99
CA GLU A 134 -0.01 5.51 22.26
C GLU A 134 -1.47 5.95 22.11
N PRO A 135 -2.38 5.59 23.03
CA PRO A 135 -3.80 5.93 22.94
C PRO A 135 -4.09 7.43 22.77
N ALA A 136 -3.23 8.30 23.32
CA ALA A 136 -3.35 9.75 23.20
C ALA A 136 -3.26 10.24 21.74
N LEU A 137 -2.49 9.55 20.90
CA LEU A 137 -2.37 9.86 19.46
C LEU A 137 -3.61 9.46 18.66
N LEU A 138 -4.51 8.65 19.24
CA LEU A 138 -5.68 8.08 18.58
C LEU A 138 -7.01 8.75 18.98
N VAL A 139 -6.98 9.76 19.86
CA VAL A 139 -8.20 10.38 20.46
C VAL A 139 -9.16 10.92 19.39
N GLY A 140 -8.65 11.45 18.28
CA GLY A 140 -9.45 11.98 17.17
C GLY A 140 -9.70 10.99 16.01
N ARG A 141 -9.33 9.72 16.15
CA ARG A 141 -9.37 8.74 15.05
C ARG A 141 -10.65 7.89 15.04
N PRO A 142 -11.08 7.42 13.84
CA PRO A 142 -12.18 6.47 13.71
C PRO A 142 -11.98 5.22 14.57
N LEU A 143 -13.09 4.55 14.92
CA LEU A 143 -13.08 3.38 15.79
C LEU A 143 -12.19 2.25 15.20
N GLU A 144 -12.25 2.05 13.89
CA GLU A 144 -11.50 1.01 13.18
C GLU A 144 -9.99 1.17 13.37
N GLU A 145 -9.49 2.41 13.37
CA GLU A 145 -8.08 2.71 13.60
C GLU A 145 -7.70 2.57 15.08
N ARG A 146 -8.58 3.00 15.98
CA ARG A 146 -8.38 2.84 17.43
C ARG A 146 -8.30 1.38 17.87
N LEU A 147 -8.96 0.48 17.15
CA LEU A 147 -8.91 -0.97 17.37
C LEU A 147 -7.65 -1.64 16.80
N ARG A 148 -6.79 -0.88 16.08
CA ARG A 148 -5.51 -1.35 15.54
C ARG A 148 -4.37 -0.44 16.00
N PRO A 149 -4.03 -0.40 17.30
CA PRO A 149 -3.10 0.56 17.87
C PRO A 149 -1.64 0.15 17.62
N HIS A 150 -1.27 -0.06 16.36
CA HIS A 150 0.08 -0.38 15.93
C HIS A 150 0.45 0.48 14.74
N TRP A 151 1.71 0.90 14.70
CA TRP A 151 2.27 1.63 13.58
C TRP A 151 3.33 0.78 12.89
N SER A 152 3.57 1.09 11.62
CA SER A 152 4.68 0.56 10.85
C SER A 152 5.21 1.60 9.89
N VAL A 153 6.52 1.61 9.69
CA VAL A 153 7.22 2.36 8.64
C VAL A 153 8.25 1.45 8.01
N THR A 154 8.27 1.42 6.68
CA THR A 154 9.27 0.74 5.87
C THR A 154 9.84 1.72 4.85
N TRP A 155 11.16 1.84 4.82
CA TRP A 155 11.87 2.45 3.70
C TRP A 155 12.48 1.36 2.85
N ALA A 156 12.41 1.51 1.53
CA ALA A 156 13.05 0.63 0.59
C ALA A 156 13.77 1.44 -0.50
N VAL A 157 15.03 1.11 -0.76
CA VAL A 157 15.85 1.73 -1.80
C VAL A 157 16.39 0.62 -2.71
N PRO A 158 16.14 0.68 -4.02
CA PRO A 158 16.70 -0.28 -4.94
C PRO A 158 18.20 -0.01 -5.13
N VAL A 159 18.96 -1.07 -5.40
CA VAL A 159 20.40 -0.98 -5.62
C VAL A 159 20.79 -1.68 -6.92
N ASP A 160 21.92 -1.26 -7.49
CA ASP A 160 22.55 -1.95 -8.63
C ASP A 160 23.34 -3.20 -8.19
N ALA A 161 24.10 -3.78 -9.11
CA ALA A 161 24.88 -4.98 -8.85
C ALA A 161 25.95 -4.75 -7.77
N GLU A 162 26.56 -3.56 -7.78
CA GLU A 162 27.60 -3.11 -6.86
C GLU A 162 27.05 -2.67 -5.49
N GLY A 163 25.73 -2.52 -5.36
CA GLY A 163 25.06 -2.12 -4.13
C GLY A 163 24.93 -0.61 -3.97
N ALA A 164 25.20 0.18 -5.02
CA ALA A 164 24.95 1.61 -5.03
C ALA A 164 23.44 1.89 -5.21
N PRO A 165 22.91 2.95 -4.57
CA PRO A 165 21.50 3.28 -4.63
C PRO A 165 21.07 3.70 -6.04
N VAL A 166 19.91 3.21 -6.47
CA VAL A 166 19.25 3.57 -7.72
C VAL A 166 17.92 4.23 -7.39
N ARG A 167 17.42 5.07 -8.31
CA ARG A 167 16.10 5.68 -8.14
C ARG A 167 14.98 4.62 -8.23
N PRO A 168 14.03 4.56 -7.28
CA PRO A 168 12.85 3.71 -7.39
C PRO A 168 12.08 3.95 -8.69
N ARG A 169 11.65 2.86 -9.33
CA ARG A 169 10.71 2.89 -10.48
C ARG A 169 9.25 2.90 -10.04
N THR A 170 8.99 2.67 -8.75
CA THR A 170 7.66 2.75 -8.14
C THR A 170 7.13 4.18 -8.21
N ALA A 171 5.81 4.34 -8.05
CA ALA A 171 5.20 5.66 -7.99
C ALA A 171 5.89 6.52 -6.90
N PRO A 172 6.33 7.77 -7.21
CA PRO A 172 7.05 8.62 -6.28
C PRO A 172 6.08 9.32 -5.33
N VAL A 173 5.32 8.52 -4.58
CA VAL A 173 4.31 8.93 -3.61
C VAL A 173 4.50 8.15 -2.32
N VAL A 174 3.88 8.62 -1.24
CA VAL A 174 3.84 7.85 0.01
C VAL A 174 2.84 6.70 -0.13
N HIS A 175 3.19 5.52 0.36
CA HIS A 175 2.32 4.35 0.37
C HIS A 175 1.71 4.13 1.75
N ALA A 176 0.39 3.99 1.84
CA ALA A 176 -0.31 3.86 3.13
C ALA A 176 -1.54 2.91 3.12
N PRO A 177 -1.39 1.61 2.87
CA PRO A 177 -0.21 0.90 2.36
C PRO A 177 -0.16 0.88 0.81
N THR A 178 -1.25 1.27 0.15
CA THR A 178 -1.30 1.50 -1.31
C THR A 178 -0.78 2.90 -1.66
N PRO A 179 -0.40 3.16 -2.93
CA PRO A 179 -0.04 4.50 -3.37
C PRO A 179 -1.11 5.53 -2.99
N THR A 180 -0.69 6.64 -2.41
CA THR A 180 -1.54 7.80 -2.09
C THR A 180 -1.33 8.91 -3.12
N ASP A 181 -2.08 10.01 -3.01
CA ASP A 181 -1.88 11.21 -3.84
C ASP A 181 -0.81 12.15 -3.23
N GLU A 182 -0.11 11.75 -2.16
CA GLU A 182 0.99 12.52 -1.54
C GLU A 182 2.32 12.32 -2.26
N PRO A 183 2.86 13.34 -2.94
CA PRO A 183 4.16 13.24 -3.60
C PRO A 183 5.28 12.97 -2.58
N LEU A 184 6.19 12.07 -2.95
CA LEU A 184 7.41 11.80 -2.21
C LEU A 184 8.60 12.13 -3.10
N GLY A 185 9.46 13.04 -2.65
CA GLY A 185 10.69 13.33 -3.36
C GLY A 185 11.95 12.91 -2.60
N VAL A 186 11.81 12.28 -1.43
CA VAL A 186 12.89 11.48 -0.85
C VAL A 186 13.20 10.34 -1.84
N PRO A 187 14.48 10.05 -2.14
CA PRO A 187 14.88 9.11 -3.21
C PRO A 187 14.74 7.63 -2.79
N ALA A 188 13.60 7.29 -2.18
CA ALA A 188 13.29 5.98 -1.63
C ALA A 188 11.78 5.75 -1.65
N LEU A 189 11.35 4.49 -1.60
CA LEU A 189 9.96 4.12 -1.38
C LEU A 189 9.67 4.20 0.13
N LEU A 190 8.62 4.93 0.52
CA LEU A 190 8.08 4.96 1.89
C LEU A 190 6.74 4.24 1.94
N ILE A 191 6.67 3.19 2.76
CA ILE A 191 5.42 2.52 3.12
C ILE A 191 5.18 2.73 4.61
N ALA A 192 4.11 3.42 4.97
CA ALA A 192 3.81 3.77 6.35
C ALA A 192 2.32 3.61 6.67
N SER A 193 2.01 3.25 7.91
CA SER A 193 0.64 3.16 8.41
C SER A 193 0.04 4.54 8.71
N LEU A 194 0.19 5.50 7.80
CA LEU A 194 -0.32 6.85 7.93
C LEU A 194 -1.85 6.85 7.97
N PRO A 195 -2.48 7.60 8.90
CA PRO A 195 -3.92 7.65 8.99
C PRO A 195 -4.46 8.40 7.77
N LEU A 196 -5.25 7.75 6.92
CA LEU A 196 -5.81 8.42 5.75
C LEU A 196 -7.06 9.24 6.11
N ASP A 197 -7.31 10.25 5.28
CA ASP A 197 -8.55 11.02 5.27
C ASP A 197 -9.73 10.18 4.73
N THR A 198 -10.90 10.80 4.66
CA THR A 198 -12.12 10.12 4.17
C THR A 198 -12.06 9.77 2.68
N THR A 199 -11.24 10.49 1.89
CA THR A 199 -11.02 10.19 0.47
C THR A 199 -10.05 9.03 0.27
N ARG A 200 -9.30 8.66 1.33
CA ARG A 200 -8.23 7.66 1.34
C ARG A 200 -7.09 7.98 0.36
N ARG A 201 -6.92 9.25 0.01
CA ARG A 201 -5.89 9.73 -0.92
C ARG A 201 -4.81 10.52 -0.23
N HIS A 202 -5.09 11.08 0.94
CA HIS A 202 -4.17 11.93 1.68
C HIS A 202 -4.14 11.51 3.15
N PRO A 203 -2.97 11.49 3.80
CA PRO A 203 -2.87 11.39 5.25
C PRO A 203 -3.61 12.54 5.93
N ALA A 204 -4.46 12.20 6.90
CA ALA A 204 -5.10 13.16 7.75
C ALA A 204 -4.05 13.86 8.62
N PRO A 205 -4.04 15.20 8.69
CA PRO A 205 -3.11 15.92 9.55
C PRO A 205 -3.40 15.63 11.03
N GLY A 206 -2.38 15.73 11.87
CA GLY A 206 -2.51 15.63 13.32
C GLY A 206 -1.43 14.76 13.99
N PRO A 207 -1.55 14.54 15.31
CA PRO A 207 -0.46 13.99 16.13
C PRO A 207 0.08 12.63 15.69
N LEU A 208 -0.79 11.76 15.15
CA LEU A 208 -0.36 10.45 14.65
C LEU A 208 0.50 10.58 13.38
N THR A 209 0.16 11.50 12.48
CA THR A 209 0.94 11.78 11.28
C THR A 209 2.30 12.39 11.65
N ASP A 210 2.31 13.35 12.59
CA ASP A 210 3.54 13.96 13.09
C ASP A 210 4.46 12.93 13.75
N PHE A 211 3.89 12.04 14.56
CA PHE A 211 4.60 10.91 15.17
C PHE A 211 5.21 10.00 14.10
N LEU A 212 4.45 9.63 13.06
CA LEU A 212 4.91 8.76 11.99
C LEU A 212 5.99 9.42 11.12
N VAL A 213 5.93 10.73 10.90
CA VAL A 213 7.00 11.49 10.23
C VAL A 213 8.31 11.36 11.01
N GLN A 214 8.28 11.48 12.35
CA GLN A 214 9.47 11.32 13.17
C GLN A 214 10.01 9.88 13.13
N ARG A 215 9.12 8.88 13.23
CA ARG A 215 9.52 7.45 13.10
C ARG A 215 10.08 7.12 11.72
N ALA A 216 9.54 7.72 10.67
CA ALA A 216 10.06 7.57 9.32
C ALA A 216 11.43 8.22 9.17
N ALA A 217 11.65 9.40 9.74
CA ALA A 217 12.95 10.05 9.71
C ALA A 217 14.01 9.27 10.52
N ASP A 218 13.65 8.72 11.68
CA ASP A 218 14.51 7.84 12.47
C ASP A 218 14.92 6.59 11.66
N ALA A 219 13.94 5.93 11.03
CA ALA A 219 14.20 4.76 10.20
C ALA A 219 15.06 5.10 8.97
N TYR A 220 14.84 6.24 8.31
CA TYR A 220 15.66 6.65 7.17
C TYR A 220 17.13 6.88 7.57
N ALA A 221 17.37 7.52 8.72
CA ALA A 221 18.71 7.72 9.24
C ALA A 221 19.40 6.38 9.54
N GLU A 222 18.68 5.40 10.08
CA GLU A 222 19.18 4.05 10.28
C GLU A 222 19.53 3.35 8.96
N LEU A 223 18.65 3.43 7.95
CA LEU A 223 18.92 2.86 6.62
C LEU A 223 20.25 3.33 6.05
N LEU A 224 20.56 4.61 6.21
CA LEU A 224 21.81 5.21 5.76
C LEU A 224 22.98 4.83 6.68
N ALA A 225 22.78 4.76 7.99
CA ALA A 225 23.82 4.36 8.95
C ALA A 225 24.36 2.95 8.66
N ASP A 226 23.47 2.03 8.29
CA ASP A 226 23.81 0.63 8.01
C ASP A 226 24.17 0.39 6.53
N TRP A 227 24.27 1.46 5.72
CA TRP A 227 24.48 1.34 4.29
C TRP A 227 25.85 0.75 3.96
N GLN A 228 25.86 -0.31 3.14
CA GLN A 228 27.07 -0.92 2.62
C GLN A 228 26.88 -1.37 1.15
N PRO A 229 27.90 -1.25 0.30
CA PRO A 229 29.19 -0.59 0.56
C PRO A 229 29.04 0.94 0.70
N VAL A 230 29.86 1.56 1.55
CA VAL A 230 29.96 3.02 1.61
C VAL A 230 30.70 3.52 0.37
N SER A 231 30.09 4.44 -0.37
CA SER A 231 30.68 5.06 -1.57
C SER A 231 30.08 6.46 -1.78
N THR A 232 30.72 7.27 -2.61
CA THR A 232 30.16 8.58 -3.04
C THR A 232 28.74 8.51 -3.61
N ALA A 233 28.28 7.36 -4.12
CA ALA A 233 26.93 7.18 -4.64
C ALA A 233 25.84 7.35 -3.57
N THR A 234 26.15 7.14 -2.28
CA THR A 234 25.18 7.32 -1.18
C THR A 234 24.74 8.77 -1.00
N ILE A 235 25.47 9.74 -1.54
CA ILE A 235 25.06 11.16 -1.60
C ILE A 235 23.73 11.32 -2.32
N ALA A 236 23.41 10.45 -3.30
CA ALA A 236 22.13 10.46 -4.00
C ALA A 236 20.93 10.20 -3.08
N LEU A 237 21.15 9.69 -1.87
CA LEU A 237 20.13 9.47 -0.85
C LEU A 237 19.87 10.69 0.04
N VAL A 238 20.65 11.77 -0.09
CA VAL A 238 20.39 12.99 0.66
C VAL A 238 19.23 13.74 -0.01
N PRO A 239 18.09 13.96 0.67
CA PRO A 239 16.98 14.69 0.08
C PRO A 239 17.38 16.15 -0.18
N GLY A 240 16.98 16.68 -1.34
CA GLY A 240 17.09 18.11 -1.64
C GLY A 240 16.24 19.00 -0.69
N PRO A 241 16.50 20.33 -0.68
CA PRO A 241 15.96 21.24 0.35
C PRO A 241 14.48 21.61 0.19
N LEU A 242 13.90 21.43 -0.99
CA LEU A 242 12.51 21.80 -1.28
C LEU A 242 11.61 20.56 -1.31
N GLY A 243 10.54 20.60 -0.50
CA GLY A 243 9.49 19.58 -0.50
C GLY A 243 8.54 19.72 -1.70
N LYS A 244 7.94 18.60 -2.12
CA LYS A 244 6.91 18.54 -3.16
C LYS A 244 5.48 18.66 -2.62
N GLY A 245 5.32 18.73 -1.30
CA GLY A 245 4.08 18.82 -0.56
C GLY A 245 4.37 19.02 0.93
N GLU A 246 3.34 19.22 1.75
CA GLU A 246 3.49 19.46 3.19
C GLU A 246 4.14 18.25 3.90
N LEU A 247 3.62 17.05 3.63
CA LEU A 247 4.15 15.81 4.21
C LEU A 247 5.60 15.53 3.77
N ASP A 248 5.91 15.68 2.48
CA ASP A 248 7.27 15.52 1.95
C ASP A 248 8.22 16.57 2.58
N GLY A 249 7.76 17.81 2.74
CA GLY A 249 8.52 18.86 3.42
C GLY A 249 8.84 18.51 4.87
N ALA A 250 7.85 18.02 5.62
CA ALA A 250 8.02 17.59 7.01
C ALA A 250 8.98 16.39 7.14
N LEU A 251 8.84 15.38 6.27
CA LEU A 251 9.74 14.23 6.21
C LEU A 251 11.17 14.66 5.92
N ARG A 252 11.38 15.52 4.91
CA ARG A 252 12.71 16.03 4.57
C ARG A 252 13.35 16.80 5.70
N ALA A 253 12.62 17.72 6.32
CA ALA A 253 13.12 18.50 7.43
C ALA A 253 13.58 17.59 8.57
N ALA A 254 12.74 16.61 8.94
CA ALA A 254 13.06 15.64 9.99
C ALA A 254 14.26 14.74 9.62
N ILE A 255 14.38 14.32 8.35
CA ILE A 255 15.54 13.55 7.86
C ILE A 255 16.82 14.39 7.94
N LEU A 256 16.80 15.61 7.39
CA LEU A 256 17.95 16.51 7.33
C LEU A 256 18.45 16.94 8.72
N GLU A 257 17.58 16.93 9.75
CA GLU A 257 17.98 17.14 11.14
C GLU A 257 18.85 15.98 11.69
N ARG A 258 18.64 14.76 11.20
CA ARG A 258 19.31 13.53 11.67
C ARG A 258 20.60 13.24 10.90
N LEU A 259 20.60 13.45 9.58
CA LEU A 259 21.72 13.08 8.70
C LEU A 259 23.11 13.60 9.12
N PRO A 260 23.28 14.79 9.71
CA PRO A 260 24.60 15.26 10.15
C PRO A 260 25.30 14.35 11.17
N ARG A 261 24.56 13.45 11.84
CA ARG A 261 25.08 12.50 12.83
C ARG A 261 25.25 11.07 12.28
N VAL A 262 24.97 10.86 10.99
CA VAL A 262 25.00 9.54 10.36
C VAL A 262 26.28 9.39 9.53
N ALA A 263 27.06 8.35 9.81
CA ALA A 263 28.31 8.06 9.10
C ALA A 263 28.08 7.16 7.87
N PHE A 264 27.49 7.72 6.81
CA PHE A 264 27.14 6.98 5.58
C PHE A 264 27.91 7.44 4.33
N LEU A 265 28.78 8.43 4.48
CA LEU A 265 29.62 8.97 3.42
C LEU A 265 31.01 8.34 3.47
N GLU A 266 31.61 8.17 2.29
CA GLU A 266 32.98 7.72 2.16
C GLU A 266 33.93 8.71 2.87
N PRO A 267 34.80 8.25 3.79
CA PRO A 267 35.78 9.12 4.44
C PRO A 267 36.66 9.80 3.39
N ALA A 268 36.97 11.08 3.59
CA ALA A 268 37.95 11.76 2.76
C ALA A 268 39.32 11.07 2.90
N ALA A 269 39.97 10.79 1.77
CA ALA A 269 41.30 10.19 1.70
C ALA A 269 42.40 11.12 2.26
#